data_AF-A0A8T2NYU4-F1
#
_entry.id   AF-A0A8T2NYU4-F1
#
_cell.length_a   1.000
_cell.length_b   1.000
_cell.length_c   1.000
_cell.angle_alpha   90.00
_cell.angle_beta   90.00
_cell.angle_gamma   90.00
#
_symmetry.space_group_name_H-M   'P 1'
#
loop_
_entity.id
_entity.type
_entity.pdbx_description
1 polymer ?
#
loop_
_entity_poly.entity_id
_entity_poly.type
_entity_poly.pdbx_seq_one_letter_code
_entity_poly.pdbx_strand_id
1 'polypeptide(L)'
;MTQPRKPDCSPFLISPLFFSPPGGGIVDQVRSALEHAGGVVLASFGAGNVPSFDWLQEAVKEASKREVLFLNCSQVFKGVVVPIYDVSSAGVVSGRDITPEAALTKMIWVLQEDLSYTERKKLLGLDL
;
A
#
# COMPACT_ATOMS: atom_id res chain seq x y z
N MET A 1 -14.66 -18.97 23.52
CA MET A 1 -13.43 -18.23 23.18
C MET A 1 -13.44 -18.00 21.68
N THR A 2 -13.87 -16.83 21.25
CA THR A 2 -13.83 -16.40 19.85
C THR A 2 -12.38 -16.18 19.47
N GLN A 3 -11.87 -16.88 18.46
CA GLN A 3 -10.60 -16.53 17.84
C GLN A 3 -10.62 -15.05 17.45
N PRO A 4 -9.52 -14.29 17.64
CA PRO A 4 -9.46 -12.94 17.08
C PRO A 4 -9.76 -13.04 15.59
N ARG A 5 -10.74 -12.25 15.10
CA ARG A 5 -11.01 -12.16 13.67
C ARG A 5 -9.68 -11.84 12.99
N LYS A 6 -9.26 -12.66 12.02
CA LYS A 6 -8.14 -12.32 11.15
C LYS A 6 -8.41 -10.90 10.60
N PRO A 7 -7.41 -10.01 10.57
CA PRO A 7 -7.55 -8.71 9.91
C PRO A 7 -8.04 -8.96 8.48
N ASP A 8 -8.93 -8.08 8.00
CA ASP A 8 -9.52 -8.18 6.67
C ASP A 8 -8.41 -8.47 5.64
N CYS A 9 -8.53 -9.53 4.86
CA CYS A 9 -7.47 -9.97 3.95
C CYS A 9 -7.57 -9.31 2.57
N SER A 10 -8.42 -8.28 2.43
CA SER A 10 -8.67 -7.61 1.17
C SER A 10 -7.51 -6.68 0.78
N PRO A 11 -6.74 -6.99 -0.29
CA PRO A 11 -5.74 -6.06 -0.81
C PRO A 11 -6.42 -4.99 -1.69
N PHE A 12 -5.92 -3.78 -1.66
CA PHE A 12 -6.32 -2.72 -2.59
C PHE A 12 -5.13 -2.21 -3.39
N LEU A 13 -5.32 -1.91 -4.67
CA LEU A 13 -4.34 -1.24 -5.51
C LEU A 13 -4.77 0.22 -5.67
N ILE A 14 -3.93 1.16 -5.22
CA ILE A 14 -4.15 2.60 -5.39
C ILE A 14 -3.11 3.13 -6.37
N SER A 15 -3.57 3.70 -7.47
CA SER A 15 -2.75 4.21 -8.57
C SER A 15 -2.94 5.72 -8.73
N PRO A 16 -1.89 6.52 -8.98
CA PRO A 16 -2.00 7.94 -9.23
C PRO A 16 -2.74 8.35 -10.49
N LEU A 17 -2.98 7.45 -11.44
CA LEU A 17 -3.94 7.70 -12.51
C LEU A 17 -5.37 7.88 -11.96
N PHE A 18 -5.68 7.36 -10.77
CA PHE A 18 -6.92 7.70 -10.06
C PHE A 18 -6.90 9.13 -9.48
N PHE A 19 -5.73 9.75 -9.26
CA PHE A 19 -5.61 11.10 -8.68
C PHE A 19 -5.78 12.25 -9.69
N SER A 20 -5.98 11.97 -10.98
CA SER A 20 -6.25 12.99 -12.00
C SER A 20 -7.76 13.03 -12.32
N PRO A 21 -8.54 14.04 -11.87
CA PRO A 21 -9.98 14.01 -12.04
C PRO A 21 -10.45 14.84 -13.24
N PRO A 22 -11.63 14.48 -13.77
CA PRO A 22 -12.73 15.44 -13.79
C PRO A 22 -13.84 14.91 -12.87
N GLY A 23 -13.97 15.49 -11.66
CA GLY A 23 -15.05 15.19 -10.69
C GLY A 23 -14.56 14.78 -9.29
N GLY A 24 -15.02 15.49 -8.25
CA GLY A 24 -14.51 15.48 -6.87
C GLY A 24 -14.80 14.25 -5.99
N GLY A 25 -14.78 13.02 -6.51
CA GLY A 25 -15.05 11.81 -5.72
C GLY A 25 -13.82 11.01 -5.26
N ILE A 26 -12.61 11.37 -5.70
CA ILE A 26 -11.42 10.53 -5.49
C ILE A 26 -10.98 10.43 -4.03
N VAL A 27 -11.10 11.52 -3.27
CA VAL A 27 -10.66 11.56 -1.86
C VAL A 27 -11.49 10.57 -1.03
N ASP A 28 -12.80 10.57 -1.23
CA ASP A 28 -13.71 9.69 -0.48
C ASP A 28 -13.55 8.23 -0.88
N GLN A 29 -13.30 7.94 -2.17
CA GLN A 29 -12.99 6.59 -2.63
C GLN A 29 -11.70 6.04 -2.01
N VAL A 30 -10.64 6.85 -1.97
CA VAL A 30 -9.36 6.46 -1.36
C VAL A 30 -9.52 6.25 0.15
N ARG A 31 -10.22 7.16 0.84
CA ARG A 31 -10.50 7.00 2.27
C ARG A 31 -11.31 5.73 2.55
N SER A 32 -12.36 5.47 1.78
CA SER A 32 -13.18 4.27 1.91
C SER A 32 -12.38 2.99 1.64
N ALA A 33 -11.51 2.98 0.63
CA ALA A 33 -10.64 1.84 0.35
C ALA A 33 -9.66 1.57 1.51
N LEU A 34 -9.03 2.63 2.04
CA LEU A 34 -8.13 2.52 3.19
C LEU A 34 -8.86 2.09 4.46
N GLU A 35 -10.14 2.45 4.63
CA GLU A 35 -10.94 2.08 5.79
C GLU A 35 -11.09 0.56 5.93
N HIS A 36 -11.20 -0.18 4.82
CA HIS A 36 -11.44 -1.62 4.82
C HIS A 36 -10.24 -2.47 4.37
N ALA A 37 -9.10 -1.85 4.05
CA ALA A 37 -7.93 -2.58 3.57
C ALA A 37 -7.22 -3.36 4.69
N GLY A 38 -6.81 -4.60 4.39
CA GLY A 38 -5.73 -5.28 5.14
C GLY A 38 -4.35 -4.90 4.63
N GLY A 39 -4.28 -4.59 3.34
CA GLY A 39 -3.04 -4.20 2.67
C GLY A 39 -3.31 -3.36 1.42
N VAL A 40 -2.36 -2.51 1.09
CA VAL A 40 -2.46 -1.53 -0.01
C VAL A 40 -1.18 -1.57 -0.81
N VAL A 41 -1.33 -1.78 -2.12
CA VAL A 41 -0.26 -1.55 -3.09
C VAL A 41 -0.41 -0.14 -3.62
N LEU A 42 0.59 0.70 -3.38
CA LEU A 42 0.70 2.03 -3.95
C LEU A 42 1.48 1.91 -5.26
N ALA A 43 0.79 2.02 -6.38
CA ALA A 43 1.44 1.98 -7.69
C ALA A 43 1.89 3.40 -8.05
N SER A 44 3.05 3.86 -7.61
CA SER A 44 3.52 5.24 -7.74
C SER A 44 4.11 5.60 -9.11
N PHE A 45 4.29 6.89 -9.38
CA PHE A 45 4.86 7.36 -10.64
C PHE A 45 6.38 7.16 -10.68
N GLY A 46 6.88 6.74 -11.85
CA GLY A 46 8.31 6.77 -12.18
C GLY A 46 9.18 6.05 -11.16
N ALA A 47 10.03 6.79 -10.45
CA ALA A 47 10.95 6.23 -9.48
C ALA A 47 10.34 6.00 -8.09
N GLY A 48 9.03 6.11 -7.87
CA GLY A 48 8.44 5.86 -6.55
C GLY A 48 7.55 6.97 -5.98
N ASN A 49 7.27 8.02 -6.75
CA ASN A 49 6.66 9.24 -6.25
C ASN A 49 5.15 9.09 -6.09
N VAL A 50 4.68 9.22 -4.84
CA VAL A 50 3.27 9.36 -4.50
C VAL A 50 2.97 10.85 -4.33
N PRO A 51 1.79 11.35 -4.75
CA PRO A 51 1.44 12.75 -4.53
C PRO A 51 1.50 13.13 -3.04
N SER A 52 2.20 14.23 -2.74
CA SER A 52 2.37 14.74 -1.36
C SER A 52 1.17 15.56 -0.89
N PHE A 53 -0.05 15.03 -1.04
CA PHE A 53 -1.24 15.70 -0.52
C PHE A 53 -1.39 15.42 0.98
N ASP A 54 -1.61 16.46 1.79
CA ASP A 54 -1.75 16.34 3.25
C ASP A 54 -2.83 15.33 3.65
N TRP A 55 -3.99 15.40 2.98
CA TRP A 55 -5.10 14.48 3.24
C TRP A 55 -4.74 13.00 3.00
N LEU A 56 -3.85 12.72 2.03
CA LEU A 56 -3.42 11.36 1.70
C LEU A 56 -2.41 10.87 2.73
N GLN A 57 -1.48 11.73 3.15
CA GLN A 57 -0.54 11.41 4.20
C GLN A 57 -1.24 11.12 5.53
N GLU A 58 -2.25 11.92 5.89
CA GLU A 58 -3.09 11.67 7.06
C GLU A 58 -3.84 10.33 6.94
N ALA A 59 -4.48 10.07 5.79
CA ALA A 59 -5.22 8.83 5.57
C ALA A 59 -4.31 7.59 5.67
N VAL A 60 -3.10 7.65 5.11
CA VAL A 60 -2.09 6.59 5.25
C VAL A 60 -1.64 6.43 6.69
N LYS A 61 -1.38 7.52 7.43
CA LYS A 61 -1.02 7.46 8.85
C LYS A 61 -2.11 6.80 9.70
N GLU A 62 -3.38 7.15 9.48
CA GLU A 62 -4.52 6.54 10.20
C GLU A 62 -4.72 5.07 9.82
N ALA A 63 -4.51 4.70 8.56
CA ALA A 63 -4.50 3.29 8.14
C ALA A 63 -3.33 2.50 8.76
N SER A 64 -2.13 3.07 8.82
CA SER A 64 -0.97 2.43 9.47
C SER A 64 -1.18 2.19 10.96
N LYS A 65 -1.92 3.05 11.68
CA LYS A 65 -2.33 2.82 13.08
C LYS A 65 -3.24 1.60 13.26
N ARG A 66 -3.95 1.20 12.21
CA ARG A 66 -4.81 0.01 12.15
C ARG A 66 -4.09 -1.20 11.55
N GLU A 67 -2.76 -1.13 11.46
CA GLU A 67 -1.91 -2.21 10.94
C GLU A 67 -2.15 -2.57 9.46
N VAL A 68 -2.65 -1.62 8.66
CA VAL A 68 -2.72 -1.78 7.21
C VAL A 68 -1.30 -1.85 6.64
N LEU A 69 -1.02 -2.89 5.86
CA LEU A 69 0.27 -3.04 5.19
C LEU A 69 0.32 -2.17 3.93
N PHE A 70 1.47 -1.54 3.66
CA PHE A 70 1.66 -0.74 2.45
C PHE A 70 2.89 -1.21 1.68
N LEU A 71 2.73 -1.48 0.38
CA LEU A 71 3.81 -1.82 -0.53
C LEU A 71 3.81 -0.82 -1.71
N ASN A 72 4.90 -0.08 -1.89
CA ASN A 72 5.04 0.86 -3.00
C ASN A 72 5.73 0.18 -4.20
N CYS A 73 5.06 0.10 -5.35
CA CYS A 73 5.63 -0.36 -6.61
C CYS A 73 5.54 0.75 -7.66
N SER A 74 6.38 0.70 -8.69
CA SER A 74 6.29 1.68 -9.78
C SER A 74 5.23 1.27 -10.81
N GLN A 75 4.57 2.24 -11.43
CA GLN A 75 3.69 2.02 -12.59
C GLN A 75 4.43 1.80 -13.89
N VAL A 76 5.71 2.17 -13.97
CA VAL A 76 6.45 2.02 -15.23
C VAL A 76 6.80 0.55 -15.46
N PHE A 77 6.65 0.10 -16.71
CA PHE A 77 6.96 -1.28 -17.13
C PHE A 77 8.38 -1.73 -16.78
N LYS A 78 9.33 -0.79 -16.65
CA LYS A 78 10.70 -1.02 -16.18
C LYS A 78 11.18 0.17 -15.36
N GLY A 79 11.27 0.00 -14.04
CA GLY A 79 11.73 1.02 -13.11
C GLY A 79 11.94 0.47 -11.71
N VAL A 80 12.72 1.17 -10.90
CA VAL A 80 12.97 0.82 -9.50
C VAL A 80 12.36 1.91 -8.63
N VAL A 81 11.58 1.51 -7.61
CA VAL A 81 11.13 2.43 -6.56
C VAL A 81 12.32 2.81 -5.68
N VAL A 82 12.83 4.01 -5.91
CA VAL A 82 13.76 4.72 -5.04
C VAL A 82 12.90 5.61 -4.12
N PRO A 83 13.02 5.52 -2.79
CA PRO A 83 12.22 6.32 -1.89
C PRO A 83 12.66 7.79 -1.96
N ILE A 84 12.05 8.56 -2.85
CA ILE A 84 12.42 9.98 -3.07
C ILE A 84 11.52 10.93 -2.27
N TYR A 85 10.36 10.47 -1.76
CA TYR A 85 9.47 11.29 -0.92
C TYR A 85 8.81 10.54 0.24
N ASP A 86 8.49 11.33 1.27
CA ASP A 86 8.29 11.05 2.70
C ASP A 86 7.03 10.22 3.07
N VAL A 87 6.60 9.29 2.21
CA VAL A 87 5.61 8.26 2.61
C VAL A 87 6.30 7.09 3.34
N SER A 88 7.62 6.97 3.20
CA SER A 88 8.45 6.02 3.94
C SER A 88 8.32 6.19 5.46
N SER A 89 8.13 7.42 5.94
CA SER A 89 7.93 7.71 7.37
C SER A 89 6.60 7.19 7.92
N ALA A 90 5.60 6.92 7.06
CA ALA A 90 4.32 6.33 7.45
C ALA A 90 4.33 4.78 7.46
N GLY A 91 5.50 4.16 7.24
CA GLY A 91 5.65 2.71 7.31
C GLY A 91 5.38 1.96 6.01
N VAL A 92 5.46 2.65 4.86
CA VAL A 92 5.35 2.03 3.54
C VAL A 92 6.63 1.25 3.18
N VAL A 93 6.46 0.00 2.73
CA VAL A 93 7.56 -0.86 2.28
C VAL A 93 7.87 -0.56 0.81
N SER A 94 9.15 -0.43 0.45
CA SER A 94 9.55 -0.32 -0.96
C SER A 94 9.48 -1.69 -1.64
N GLY A 95 8.74 -1.77 -2.75
CA GLY A 95 8.66 -2.93 -3.63
C GLY A 95 9.80 -3.02 -4.65
N ARG A 96 10.73 -2.05 -4.68
CA ARG A 96 11.88 -2.04 -5.60
C ARG A 96 11.42 -2.14 -7.07
N ASP A 97 11.83 -3.18 -7.78
CA ASP A 97 11.52 -3.49 -9.19
C ASP A 97 10.37 -4.49 -9.35
N ILE A 98 9.60 -4.75 -8.29
CA ILE A 98 8.43 -5.61 -8.36
C ILE A 98 7.38 -5.02 -9.31
N THR A 99 6.83 -5.87 -10.19
CA THR A 99 5.68 -5.53 -11.03
C THR A 99 4.43 -5.28 -10.16
N PRO A 100 3.48 -4.43 -10.57
CA PRO A 100 2.23 -4.25 -9.85
C PRO A 100 1.46 -5.55 -9.60
N GLU A 101 1.49 -6.47 -10.56
CA GLU A 101 0.86 -7.79 -10.47
C GLU A 101 1.53 -8.64 -9.38
N ALA A 102 2.87 -8.74 -9.39
CA ALA A 102 3.61 -9.46 -8.36
C ALA A 102 3.46 -8.80 -6.99
N ALA A 103 3.38 -7.47 -6.92
CA ALA A 103 3.13 -6.74 -5.67
C ALA A 103 1.77 -7.10 -5.07
N LEU A 104 0.73 -7.14 -5.90
CA LEU A 104 -0.61 -7.51 -5.46
C LEU A 104 -0.65 -8.98 -5.01
N THR A 105 -0.07 -9.90 -5.79
CA THR A 105 0.03 -11.32 -5.42
C THR A 105 0.78 -11.51 -4.10
N LYS A 106 1.91 -10.82 -3.93
CA LYS A 106 2.69 -10.88 -2.69
C LYS A 106 1.89 -10.34 -1.50
N MET A 107 1.17 -9.24 -1.68
CA MET A 107 0.30 -8.69 -0.62
C MET A 107 -0.77 -9.69 -0.21
N ILE A 108 -1.46 -10.31 -1.18
CA ILE A 108 -2.47 -11.36 -0.92
C ILE A 108 -1.87 -12.48 -0.09
N TRP A 109 -0.72 -13.01 -0.52
CA TRP A 109 -0.05 -14.10 0.16
C TRP A 109 0.34 -13.73 1.59
N VAL A 110 1.03 -12.60 1.79
CA VAL A 110 1.45 -12.12 3.12
C VAL A 110 0.27 -11.91 4.07
N LEU A 111 -0.89 -11.46 3.58
CA LEU A 111 -2.08 -11.28 4.41
C LEU A 111 -2.66 -12.60 4.96
N GLN A 112 -2.42 -13.72 4.27
CA GLN A 112 -2.88 -15.05 4.70
C GLN A 112 -1.98 -15.70 5.76
N GLU A 113 -0.70 -15.33 5.80
CA GLU A 113 0.29 -15.87 6.72
C GLU A 113 -0.06 -15.54 8.18
N ASP A 114 0.05 -16.52 9.07
CA ASP A 114 -0.20 -16.36 10.51
C ASP A 114 1.01 -15.72 11.21
N LEU A 115 1.25 -14.46 10.88
CA LEU A 115 2.39 -13.66 11.30
C LEU A 115 1.93 -12.33 11.89
N SER A 116 2.72 -11.77 12.81
CA SER A 116 2.47 -10.42 13.34
C SER A 116 2.60 -9.36 12.23
N TYR A 117 2.00 -8.18 12.44
CA TYR A 117 2.13 -7.04 11.52
C TYR A 117 3.59 -6.73 11.17
N THR A 118 4.48 -6.74 12.17
CA THR A 118 5.92 -6.49 11.98
C THR A 118 6.59 -7.55 11.11
N GLU A 119 6.24 -8.83 11.30
CA GLU A 119 6.78 -9.94 10.51
C GLU A 119 6.27 -9.90 9.08
N ARG A 120 4.96 -9.67 8.87
CA ARG A 120 4.37 -9.49 7.54
C ARG A 120 5.01 -8.32 6.78
N LYS A 121 5.24 -7.20 7.47
CA LYS A 121 5.91 -6.03 6.90
C LYS A 121 7.36 -6.33 6.51
N LYS A 122 8.07 -7.11 7.32
CA LYS A 122 9.42 -7.60 6.99
C LYS A 122 9.38 -8.51 5.77
N LEU A 123 8.44 -9.45 5.73
CA LEU A 123 8.25 -10.42 4.64
C LEU A 123 7.96 -9.73 3.29
N LEU A 124 7.17 -8.66 3.29
CA LEU A 124 6.94 -7.82 2.10
C LEU A 124 8.23 -7.24 1.50
N GLY A 125 9.25 -6.98 2.33
CA GLY A 125 10.52 -6.38 1.90
C GLY A 125 11.59 -7.39 1.43
N LEU A 126 11.35 -8.70 1.55
CA LEU A 126 12.28 -9.75 1.13
C LEU A 126 12.11 -10.12 -0.34
N ASP A 127 13.14 -10.66 -0.97
CA ASP A 127 13.04 -11.26 -2.31
C ASP A 127 12.72 -12.75 -2.14
N LEU A 128 11.55 -13.18 -2.61
CA LEU A 128 10.94 -14.49 -2.32
C LEU A 128 10.42 -15.14 -3.59
#